data_AF-A0A3B0TFY6-F1
#
_entry.id   AF-A0A3B0TFY6-F1
#
_cell.length_a   1.000
_cell.length_b   1.000
_cell.length_c   1.000
_cell.angle_alpha   90.00
_cell.angle_beta   90.00
_cell.angle_gamma   90.00
#
_symmetry.space_group_name_H-M   'P 1'
#
loop_
_entity.id
_entity.type
_entity.pdbx_description
1 polymer ?
#
loop_
_entity_poly.entity_id
_entity_poly.type
_entity_poly.pdbx_seq_one_letter_code
_entity_poly.pdbx_strand_id
1 'polypeptide(L)'
;MADLLTLANLGNLGVLIFLQAVLGFDNLLYISIESRRAPEADQARVRKLGILIAVGLRIVLLFLMMQLIELLEAPFFTIGWVGVIEGSFNFSVIVFLFGGGFIMYTAVKEISHLLTIENIGNALEPQKQKSAASVITLIVFMNLIFSFDSVLSALAITDVFIILATAILISGIAMM
;
A
#
# COMPACT_ATOMS: atom_id res chain seq x y z
N MET A 1 -22.75 -10.31 10.88
CA MET A 1 -23.46 -9.22 10.17
C MET A 1 -23.91 -8.10 11.11
N ALA A 2 -24.35 -8.39 12.35
CA ALA A 2 -24.72 -7.35 13.32
C ALA A 2 -23.50 -6.57 13.90
N ASP A 3 -22.29 -7.15 13.88
CA ASP A 3 -21.08 -6.47 14.37
C ASP A 3 -20.48 -5.45 13.40
N LEU A 4 -20.92 -5.42 12.13
CA LEU A 4 -20.37 -4.52 11.10
C LEU A 4 -20.77 -3.05 11.32
N LEU A 5 -21.91 -2.81 11.98
CA LEU A 5 -22.49 -1.48 12.19
C LEU A 5 -22.37 -1.01 13.65
N THR A 6 -21.30 -1.42 14.33
CA THR A 6 -20.97 -0.84 15.64
C THR A 6 -20.35 0.55 15.45
N LEU A 7 -20.56 1.44 16.43
CA LEU A 7 -19.98 2.79 16.40
C LEU A 7 -18.45 2.77 16.27
N ALA A 8 -17.81 1.77 16.88
CA ALA A 8 -16.37 1.53 16.77
C ALA A 8 -15.95 1.18 15.34
N ASN A 9 -16.64 0.26 14.68
CA ASN A 9 -16.32 -0.16 13.32
C ASN A 9 -16.58 0.94 12.28
N LEU A 10 -17.60 1.78 12.49
CA LEU A 10 -17.82 2.98 11.68
C LEU A 10 -16.71 4.02 11.88
N GLY A 11 -16.24 4.20 13.12
CA GLY A 11 -15.08 5.05 13.42
C GLY A 11 -13.81 4.55 12.71
N ASN A 12 -13.51 3.26 12.83
CA ASN A 12 -12.38 2.62 12.14
C ASN A 12 -12.50 2.76 10.63
N LEU A 13 -13.68 2.55 10.06
CA LEU A 13 -13.94 2.75 8.63
C LEU A 13 -13.64 4.19 8.19
N GLY A 14 -14.06 5.18 8.97
CA GLY A 14 -13.75 6.59 8.70
C GLY A 14 -12.25 6.89 8.70
N VAL A 15 -11.54 6.42 9.73
CA VAL A 15 -10.07 6.55 9.83
C VAL A 15 -9.38 5.84 8.68
N LEU A 16 -9.83 4.64 8.32
CA LEU A 16 -9.28 3.86 7.22
C LEU A 16 -9.51 4.53 5.87
N ILE A 17 -10.70 5.05 5.60
CA ILE A 17 -10.97 5.81 4.37
C ILE A 17 -10.04 7.02 4.30
N PHE A 18 -9.87 7.74 5.41
CA PHE A 18 -8.96 8.89 5.45
C PHE A 18 -7.50 8.49 5.20
N LEU A 19 -7.00 7.49 5.93
CA LEU A 19 -5.63 6.99 5.75
C LEU A 19 -5.40 6.45 4.35
N GLN A 20 -6.34 5.70 3.80
CA GLN A 20 -6.22 5.16 2.45
C GLN A 20 -6.33 6.25 1.39
N ALA A 21 -7.09 7.32 1.65
CA ALA A 21 -7.11 8.48 0.76
C ALA A 21 -5.76 9.20 0.75
N VAL A 22 -5.16 9.43 1.93
CA VAL A 22 -3.86 10.10 2.07
C VAL A 22 -2.73 9.23 1.51
N LEU A 23 -2.61 7.98 1.96
CA LEU A 23 -1.57 7.04 1.52
C LEU A 23 -1.79 6.55 0.07
N GLY A 24 -3.05 6.46 -0.38
CA GLY A 24 -3.39 6.07 -1.74
C GLY A 24 -3.13 7.17 -2.77
N PHE A 25 -2.96 8.42 -2.32
CA PHE A 25 -2.56 9.53 -3.18
C PHE A 25 -1.19 9.26 -3.83
N ASP A 26 -0.24 8.70 -3.09
CA ASP A 26 1.10 8.39 -3.61
C ASP A 26 1.06 7.34 -4.73
N ASN A 27 0.21 6.30 -4.59
CA ASN A 27 -0.02 5.31 -5.65
C ASN A 27 -0.59 5.96 -6.92
N LEU A 28 -1.53 6.88 -6.77
CA LEU A 28 -2.14 7.56 -7.91
C LEU A 28 -1.23 8.58 -8.56
N LEU A 29 -0.47 9.33 -7.77
CA LEU A 29 0.53 10.24 -8.29
C LEU A 29 1.51 9.45 -9.16
N TYR A 30 1.98 8.30 -8.69
CA TYR A 30 2.84 7.41 -9.46
C TYR A 30 2.17 6.93 -10.76
N ILE A 31 0.93 6.41 -10.68
CA ILE A 31 0.17 5.95 -11.86
C ILE A 31 0.00 7.09 -12.87
N SER A 32 -0.33 8.30 -12.41
CA SER A 32 -0.55 9.47 -13.24
C SER A 32 0.75 9.91 -13.93
N ILE A 33 1.87 9.91 -13.21
CA ILE A 33 3.19 10.25 -13.75
C ILE A 33 3.66 9.18 -14.76
N GLU A 34 3.58 7.89 -14.41
CA GLU A 34 4.05 6.82 -15.31
C GLU A 34 3.14 6.66 -16.54
N SER A 35 1.83 6.90 -16.41
CA SER A 35 0.89 6.88 -17.55
C SER A 35 1.21 7.92 -18.62
N ARG A 36 1.82 9.07 -18.26
CA ARG A 36 2.28 10.10 -19.21
C ARG A 36 3.49 9.65 -20.05
N ARG A 37 4.16 8.56 -19.67
CA ARG A 37 5.28 7.98 -20.43
C ARG A 37 4.82 7.03 -21.54
N ALA A 38 3.53 6.71 -21.58
CA ALA A 38 2.90 5.97 -22.68
C ALA A 38 2.62 6.91 -23.87
N PRO A 39 2.48 6.37 -25.10
CA PRO A 39 2.07 7.14 -26.27
C PRO A 39 0.80 7.95 -26.01
N GLU A 40 0.71 9.19 -26.50
CA GLU A 40 -0.38 10.13 -26.18
C GLU A 40 -1.79 9.53 -26.41
N ALA A 41 -1.96 8.74 -27.47
CA ALA A 41 -3.21 8.06 -27.80
C ALA A 41 -3.65 7.03 -26.73
N ASP A 42 -2.70 6.45 -26.00
CA ASP A 42 -2.94 5.36 -25.05
C ASP A 42 -2.93 5.82 -23.58
N GLN A 43 -2.47 7.04 -23.26
CA GLN A 43 -2.28 7.49 -21.87
C GLN A 43 -3.55 7.37 -21.02
N ALA A 44 -4.70 7.81 -21.55
CA ALA A 44 -5.98 7.74 -20.85
C ALA A 44 -6.41 6.29 -20.60
N ARG A 45 -6.17 5.40 -21.57
CA ARG A 45 -6.49 3.98 -21.48
C ARG A 45 -5.58 3.28 -20.46
N VAL A 46 -4.28 3.54 -20.53
CA VAL A 46 -3.26 3.01 -19.61
C VAL A 46 -3.54 3.45 -18.18
N ARG A 47 -3.92 4.72 -17.96
CA ARG A 47 -4.30 5.20 -16.63
C ARG A 47 -5.51 4.46 -16.07
N LYS A 48 -6.63 4.41 -16.81
CA LYS A 48 -7.84 3.73 -16.36
C LYS A 48 -7.61 2.25 -16.09
N LEU A 49 -6.92 1.56 -17.01
CA LEU A 49 -6.60 0.14 -16.86
C LEU A 49 -5.65 -0.09 -15.68
N GLY A 50 -4.64 0.78 -15.52
CA GLY A 50 -3.70 0.76 -14.41
C GLY A 50 -4.39 0.91 -13.06
N ILE A 51 -5.31 1.88 -12.92
CA ILE A 51 -6.09 2.06 -11.68
C ILE A 51 -6.98 0.85 -11.41
N LEU A 52 -7.70 0.33 -12.41
CA LEU A 52 -8.57 -0.83 -12.25
C LEU A 52 -7.79 -2.07 -11.77
N ILE A 53 -6.66 -2.35 -12.43
CA ILE A 53 -5.77 -3.46 -12.06
C ILE A 53 -5.17 -3.22 -10.67
N ALA A 54 -4.75 -1.99 -10.37
CA ALA A 54 -4.17 -1.62 -9.09
C ALA A 54 -5.12 -1.87 -7.91
N VAL A 55 -6.38 -1.40 -8.02
CA VAL A 55 -7.42 -1.62 -7.00
C VAL A 55 -7.74 -3.12 -6.87
N GLY A 56 -7.90 -3.83 -7.99
CA GLY A 56 -8.16 -5.27 -7.98
C GLY A 56 -7.04 -6.07 -7.30
N LEU A 57 -5.79 -5.81 -7.67
CA LEU A 57 -4.62 -6.44 -7.05
C LEU A 57 -4.51 -6.11 -5.57
N ARG A 58 -4.91 -4.92 -5.15
CA ARG A 58 -4.88 -4.52 -3.74
C ARG A 58 -5.87 -5.32 -2.90
N ILE A 59 -7.06 -5.60 -3.40
CA ILE A 59 -8.04 -6.46 -2.72
C ILE A 59 -7.54 -7.90 -2.63
N VAL A 60 -6.96 -8.42 -3.72
CA VAL A 60 -6.35 -9.77 -3.73
C VAL A 60 -5.19 -9.84 -2.73
N LEU A 61 -4.29 -8.85 -2.72
CA LEU A 61 -3.17 -8.77 -1.79
C LEU A 61 -3.67 -8.70 -0.34
N LEU A 62 -4.68 -7.88 -0.06
CA LEU A 62 -5.30 -7.78 1.26
C LEU A 62 -5.80 -9.14 1.74
N PHE A 63 -6.52 -9.88 0.88
CA PHE A 63 -7.00 -11.22 1.20
C PHE A 63 -5.84 -12.19 1.50
N LEU A 64 -4.82 -12.21 0.62
CA LEU A 64 -3.64 -13.06 0.81
C LEU A 64 -2.88 -12.72 2.09
N MET A 65 -2.76 -11.42 2.41
CA MET A 65 -2.06 -10.94 3.60
C MET A 65 -2.75 -11.37 4.88
N MET A 66 -4.08 -11.19 5.00
CA MET A 66 -4.79 -11.65 6.20
C MET A 66 -4.71 -13.17 6.35
N GLN A 67 -4.90 -13.92 5.26
CA GLN A 67 -4.77 -15.38 5.30
C GLN A 67 -3.36 -15.81 5.72
N LEU A 68 -2.33 -15.16 5.19
CA LEU A 68 -0.94 -15.43 5.55
C LEU A 68 -0.66 -15.14 7.04
N ILE A 69 -1.17 -14.03 7.55
CA ILE A 69 -1.01 -13.61 8.95
C ILE A 69 -1.75 -14.55 9.89
N GLU A 70 -2.99 -14.95 9.55
CA GLU A 70 -3.81 -15.89 10.32
C GLU A 70 -3.20 -17.31 10.31
N LEU A 71 -2.72 -17.78 9.15
CA LEU A 71 -2.04 -19.07 9.02
C LEU A 71 -0.73 -19.14 9.80
N LEU A 72 -0.05 -18.00 9.98
CA LEU A 72 1.26 -17.91 10.62
C LEU A 72 1.18 -17.23 12.00
N GLU A 73 0.01 -17.25 12.62
CA GLU A 73 -0.24 -16.66 13.92
C GLU A 73 0.36 -17.49 15.07
N ALA A 74 0.70 -18.75 14.81
CA ALA A 74 1.33 -19.65 15.78
C ALA A 74 2.61 -19.02 16.38
N PRO A 75 2.67 -18.81 17.72
CA PRO A 75 3.78 -18.11 18.35
C PRO A 75 5.03 -19.00 18.41
N PHE A 76 6.15 -18.48 17.92
CA PHE A 76 7.47 -19.10 18.04
C PHE A 76 8.01 -19.00 19.47
N PHE A 77 7.76 -17.87 20.14
CA PHE A 77 8.20 -17.61 21.50
C PHE A 77 7.23 -16.66 22.20
N THR A 78 6.94 -16.91 23.48
CA THR A 78 6.09 -16.03 24.29
C THR A 78 6.91 -15.46 25.43
N ILE A 79 7.06 -14.14 25.48
CA ILE A 79 7.66 -13.43 26.61
C ILE A 79 6.51 -13.11 27.56
N GLY A 80 6.50 -13.75 28.73
CA GLY A 80 5.47 -13.58 29.76
C GLY A 80 6.05 -13.02 31.05
N TRP A 81 6.77 -11.89 30.98
CA TRP A 81 7.22 -11.19 32.18
C TRP A 81 6.10 -10.29 32.69
N VAL A 82 5.25 -10.91 33.52
CA VAL A 82 4.03 -10.31 34.07
C VAL A 82 4.34 -8.94 34.69
N GLY A 83 3.73 -7.89 34.14
CA GLY A 83 3.86 -6.51 34.63
C GLY A 83 5.04 -5.69 34.10
N VAL A 84 5.89 -6.24 33.22
CA VAL A 84 7.00 -5.48 32.59
C VAL A 84 6.98 -5.60 31.07
N ILE A 85 7.04 -6.81 30.52
CA ILE A 85 7.01 -7.08 29.08
C ILE A 85 6.22 -8.36 28.83
N GLU A 86 5.10 -8.22 28.14
CA GLU A 86 4.25 -9.32 27.68
C GLU A 86 4.14 -9.24 26.16
N GLY A 87 4.34 -10.36 25.47
CA GLY A 87 4.21 -10.40 24.02
C GLY A 87 4.51 -11.78 23.42
N SER A 88 3.77 -12.13 22.37
CA SER A 88 4.02 -13.32 21.57
C SER A 88 4.76 -12.95 20.29
N PHE A 89 5.92 -13.56 20.07
CA PHE A 89 6.65 -13.49 18.82
C PHE A 89 6.10 -14.54 17.86
N ASN A 90 5.27 -14.10 16.92
CA ASN A 90 4.77 -14.90 15.80
C ASN A 90 5.37 -14.39 14.49
N PHE A 91 5.05 -15.06 13.38
CA PHE A 91 5.60 -14.69 12.07
C PHE A 91 5.13 -13.30 11.64
N SER A 92 3.90 -12.94 11.98
CA SER A 92 3.31 -11.63 11.72
C SER A 92 4.13 -10.50 12.33
N VAL A 93 4.62 -10.66 13.57
CA VAL A 93 5.55 -9.71 14.19
C VAL A 93 6.83 -9.57 13.38
N ILE A 94 7.41 -10.66 12.89
CA ILE A 94 8.61 -10.61 12.04
C ILE A 94 8.33 -9.83 10.74
N VAL A 95 7.21 -10.15 10.07
CA VAL A 95 6.80 -9.44 8.84
C VAL A 95 6.60 -7.96 9.10
N PHE A 96 5.96 -7.57 10.20
CA PHE A 96 5.73 -6.18 10.54
C PHE A 96 7.03 -5.44 10.86
N LEU A 97 7.94 -6.06 11.61
CA LEU A 97 9.22 -5.45 12.01
C LEU A 97 10.15 -5.29 10.81
N PHE A 98 10.31 -6.33 10.00
CA PHE A 98 11.14 -6.28 8.80
C PHE A 98 10.51 -5.43 7.70
N GLY A 99 9.20 -5.58 7.46
CA GLY A 99 8.47 -4.81 6.46
C GLY A 99 8.44 -3.33 6.79
N GLY A 100 8.00 -2.97 8.00
CA GLY A 100 7.99 -1.59 8.46
C GLY A 100 9.38 -0.97 8.53
N GLY A 101 10.39 -1.73 9.00
CA GLY A 101 11.79 -1.28 9.01
C GLY A 101 12.34 -1.04 7.60
N PHE A 102 12.05 -1.92 6.65
CA PHE A 102 12.42 -1.76 5.24
C PHE A 102 11.79 -0.50 4.64
N ILE A 103 10.49 -0.29 4.87
CA ILE A 103 9.77 0.89 4.38
C ILE A 103 10.35 2.18 4.98
N MET A 104 10.58 2.22 6.30
CA MET A 104 11.23 3.36 6.95
C MET A 104 12.61 3.66 6.36
N TYR A 105 13.43 2.62 6.16
CA TYR A 105 14.75 2.79 5.55
C TYR A 105 14.65 3.35 4.13
N THR A 106 13.74 2.82 3.31
CA THR A 106 13.52 3.31 1.94
C THR A 106 13.06 4.76 1.94
N ALA A 107 12.11 5.12 2.81
CA ALA A 107 11.62 6.48 2.94
C ALA A 107 12.72 7.46 3.36
N VAL A 108 13.53 7.12 4.37
CA VAL A 108 14.67 7.95 4.82
C VAL A 108 15.70 8.09 3.70
N LYS A 109 15.99 7.01 2.97
CA LYS A 109 16.93 7.05 1.84
C LYS A 109 16.41 7.95 0.71
N GLU A 110 15.12 7.85 0.38
CA GLU A 110 14.50 8.65 -0.67
C GLU A 110 14.46 10.14 -0.30
N ILE A 111 14.06 10.48 0.93
CA ILE A 111 14.13 11.85 1.47
C ILE A 111 15.57 12.37 1.44
N SER A 112 16.55 11.56 1.87
CA SER A 112 17.97 11.95 1.85
C SER A 112 18.49 12.22 0.45
N HIS A 113 18.03 11.43 -0.54
CA HIS A 113 18.38 11.62 -1.95
C HIS A 113 17.75 12.91 -2.51
N LEU A 114 16.48 13.18 -2.21
CA LEU A 114 15.81 14.42 -2.61
C LEU A 114 16.51 15.67 -2.05
N LEU A 115 16.99 15.61 -0.79
CA LEU A 115 17.74 16.70 -0.15
C LEU A 115 19.15 16.89 -0.71
N THR A 116 19.77 15.84 -1.27
CA THR A 116 21.12 15.93 -1.87
C THR A 116 21.13 16.26 -3.36
N ILE A 117 19.99 16.12 -4.06
CA ILE A 117 19.83 16.49 -5.47
C ILE A 117 19.85 18.00 -5.73
N GLU A 118 19.79 18.86 -4.71
CA GLU A 118 19.88 20.33 -4.91
C GLU A 118 21.23 20.80 -5.51
N ASN A 119 22.19 19.90 -5.74
CA ASN A 119 23.51 20.23 -6.32
C ASN A 119 23.91 19.52 -7.62
N ILE A 120 23.02 18.85 -8.36
CA ILE A 120 23.39 18.31 -9.69
C ILE A 120 22.41 18.76 -10.77
N GLY A 121 22.75 19.87 -11.41
CA GLY A 121 22.26 20.19 -12.75
C GLY A 121 22.70 19.12 -13.76
N ASN A 122 21.84 18.89 -14.75
CA ASN A 122 22.00 18.05 -15.94
C ASN A 122 21.60 16.57 -15.80
N ALA A 123 20.39 16.24 -16.25
CA ALA A 123 20.19 15.66 -17.58
C ALA A 123 18.71 15.22 -17.72
N LEU A 124 17.90 16.08 -18.32
CA LEU A 124 16.66 15.65 -18.98
C LEU A 124 17.10 14.86 -20.23
N GLU A 125 17.52 13.61 -20.06
CA GLU A 125 17.56 12.70 -21.19
C GLU A 125 16.14 12.55 -21.74
N PRO A 126 15.95 12.54 -23.07
CA PRO A 126 14.65 12.30 -23.67
C PRO A 126 14.24 10.87 -23.29
N GLN A 127 13.36 10.77 -22.28
CA GLN A 127 12.85 9.51 -21.79
C GLN A 127 12.15 8.81 -22.97
N LYS A 128 12.78 7.75 -23.51
CA LYS A 128 12.19 6.93 -24.57
C LYS A 128 10.75 6.60 -24.18
N GLN A 129 9.80 6.90 -25.07
CA GLN A 129 8.41 6.48 -24.91
C GLN A 129 8.40 4.98 -24.65
N LYS A 130 7.98 4.60 -23.44
CA LYS A 130 7.86 3.20 -23.07
C LYS A 130 6.60 2.66 -23.72
N SER A 131 6.61 1.40 -24.13
CA SER A 131 5.40 0.76 -24.64
C SER A 131 4.31 0.77 -23.55
N ALA A 132 3.05 0.87 -23.96
CA ALA A 132 1.91 0.85 -23.03
C ALA A 132 1.96 -0.36 -22.08
N ALA A 133 2.37 -1.54 -22.59
CA ALA A 133 2.56 -2.74 -21.77
C ALA A 133 3.66 -2.58 -20.71
N SER A 134 4.81 -1.99 -21.05
CA SER A 134 5.89 -1.74 -20.07
C SER A 134 5.46 -0.76 -18.98
N VAL A 135 4.70 0.27 -19.35
CA VAL A 135 4.14 1.24 -18.40
C VAL A 135 3.16 0.56 -17.45
N ILE A 136 2.26 -0.27 -17.96
CA ILE A 136 1.30 -1.03 -17.14
C ILE A 136 2.03 -1.97 -16.19
N THR A 137 3.02 -2.74 -16.66
CA THR A 137 3.80 -3.64 -15.80
C THR A 137 4.48 -2.90 -14.65
N LEU A 138 5.05 -1.73 -14.92
CA LEU A 138 5.72 -0.93 -13.91
C LEU A 138 4.73 -0.32 -12.90
N ILE A 139 3.56 0.15 -13.39
CA ILE A 139 2.45 0.56 -12.53
C ILE A 139 2.04 -0.58 -11.59
N VAL A 140 1.84 -1.78 -12.14
CA VAL A 140 1.44 -2.96 -11.35
C VAL A 140 2.49 -3.32 -10.30
N PHE A 141 3.76 -3.31 -10.69
CA PHE A 141 4.87 -3.64 -9.79
C PHE A 141 4.98 -2.64 -8.63
N MET A 142 4.95 -1.34 -8.92
CA MET A 142 5.01 -0.32 -7.86
C MET A 142 3.75 -0.32 -7.00
N ASN A 143 2.58 -0.51 -7.62
CA ASN A 143 1.34 -0.64 -6.87
C ASN A 143 1.39 -1.82 -5.89
N LEU A 144 2.01 -2.94 -6.25
CA LEU A 144 2.17 -4.08 -5.35
C LEU A 144 2.99 -3.71 -4.11
N ILE A 145 4.12 -3.02 -4.29
CA ILE A 145 5.00 -2.56 -3.20
C ILE A 145 4.24 -1.61 -2.27
N PHE A 146 3.59 -0.58 -2.82
CA PHE A 146 2.86 0.38 -1.99
C PHE A 146 1.58 -0.20 -1.37
N SER A 147 0.93 -1.15 -2.05
CA SER A 147 -0.23 -1.85 -1.49
C SER A 147 0.16 -2.68 -0.28
N PHE A 148 1.39 -3.21 -0.23
CA PHE A 148 1.86 -3.97 0.92
C PHE A 148 1.97 -3.09 2.18
N ASP A 149 2.62 -1.92 2.08
CA ASP A 149 2.74 -0.96 3.19
C ASP A 149 1.37 -0.51 3.71
N SER A 150 0.52 -0.03 2.80
CA SER A 150 -0.79 0.47 3.18
C SER A 150 -1.74 -0.62 3.71
N VAL A 151 -1.57 -1.88 3.31
CA VAL A 151 -2.31 -3.02 3.91
C VAL A 151 -1.78 -3.32 5.31
N LEU A 152 -0.46 -3.35 5.51
CA LEU A 152 0.13 -3.53 6.84
C LEU A 152 -0.32 -2.45 7.83
N SER A 153 -0.28 -1.19 7.40
CA SER A 153 -0.75 -0.05 8.20
C SER A 153 -2.24 -0.15 8.55
N ALA A 154 -3.05 -0.67 7.63
CA ALA A 154 -4.50 -0.81 7.84
C ALA A 154 -4.85 -1.99 8.75
N LEU A 155 -4.11 -3.11 8.66
CA LEU A 155 -4.28 -4.26 9.55
C LEU A 155 -3.97 -3.93 11.01
N ALA A 156 -3.09 -2.95 11.27
CA ALA A 156 -2.86 -2.45 12.63
C ALA A 156 -4.10 -1.77 13.25
N ILE A 157 -5.11 -1.39 12.45
CA ILE A 157 -6.31 -0.68 12.91
C ILE A 157 -7.49 -1.63 13.10
N THR A 158 -7.67 -2.59 12.19
CA THR A 158 -8.76 -3.57 12.27
C THR A 158 -8.45 -4.82 11.45
N ASP A 159 -8.90 -5.96 11.95
CA ASP A 159 -8.80 -7.26 11.26
C ASP A 159 -10.07 -7.60 10.47
N VAL A 160 -11.05 -6.69 10.41
CA VAL A 160 -12.32 -6.94 9.72
C VAL A 160 -12.14 -6.70 8.23
N PHE A 161 -12.00 -7.79 7.46
CA PHE A 161 -11.83 -7.75 6.00
C PHE A 161 -12.82 -6.82 5.29
N ILE A 162 -14.11 -6.90 5.63
CA ILE A 162 -15.16 -6.14 4.95
C ILE A 162 -14.93 -4.63 5.15
N ILE A 163 -14.48 -4.20 6.33
CA ILE A 163 -14.18 -2.77 6.59
C ILE A 163 -12.99 -2.33 5.73
N LEU A 164 -11.91 -3.10 5.73
CA LEU A 164 -10.70 -2.82 4.95
C LEU A 164 -10.98 -2.77 3.45
N ALA A 165 -11.69 -3.78 2.92
CA ALA A 165 -12.04 -3.88 1.51
C ALA A 165 -12.97 -2.75 1.07
N THR A 166 -13.96 -2.40 1.91
CA THR A 166 -14.89 -1.30 1.60
C THR A 166 -14.16 0.04 1.60
N ALA A 167 -13.24 0.27 2.54
CA ALA A 167 -12.41 1.47 2.55
C ALA A 167 -11.57 1.58 1.26
N ILE A 168 -10.94 0.47 0.81
CA ILE A 168 -10.10 0.46 -0.41
C ILE A 168 -10.94 0.77 -1.64
N LEU A 169 -12.15 0.19 -1.72
CA LEU A 169 -13.08 0.43 -2.81
C LEU A 169 -13.55 1.89 -2.84
N ILE A 170 -13.94 2.44 -1.69
CA ILE A 170 -14.39 3.84 -1.59
C ILE A 170 -13.26 4.79 -1.98
N SER A 171 -12.05 4.56 -1.44
CA SER A 171 -10.87 5.37 -1.78
C SER A 171 -10.52 5.25 -3.27
N GLY A 172 -10.50 4.03 -3.81
CA GLY A 172 -10.20 3.80 -5.22
C GLY A 172 -11.23 4.44 -6.17
N ILE A 173 -12.52 4.41 -5.83
CA ILE A 173 -13.58 5.07 -6.61
C ILE A 173 -13.48 6.58 -6.50
N ALA A 174 -13.25 7.12 -5.30
CA ALA A 174 -13.13 8.57 -5.08
C ALA A 174 -11.96 9.20 -5.86
N MET A 175 -10.98 8.38 -6.24
CA MET A 175 -9.78 8.80 -6.95
C MET A 175 -9.83 8.60 -8.48
N MET A 176 -10.83 7.88 -9.02
CA MET A 176 -11.03 7.68 -10.47
C MET A 176 -11.62 8.92 -11.14
#